data_AF-A0A5C6UQ85-F1
#
_entry.id   AF-A0A5C6UQ85-F1
#
_cell.length_a   1.000
_cell.length_b   1.000
_cell.length_c   1.000
_cell.angle_alpha   90.00
_cell.angle_beta   90.00
_cell.angle_gamma   90.00
#
_symmetry.space_group_name_H-M   'P 1'
#
loop_
_entity.id
_entity.type
_entity.pdbx_description
1 polymer ?
#
loop_
_entity_poly.entity_id
_entity_poly.type
_entity_poly.pdbx_seq_one_letter_code
_entity_poly.pdbx_strand_id
1 'polypeptide(L)'
;MMLTNWDYMPMLRVVLDEAHPDFDNSRHTSVRDAKHLYGKGDKVHWFEVPDSREGWAEAVELLEIMTYQKVYRDELLVLDFSKVREKNAPIMGMQGRPSSGPVPLMSALEMITQIKGAGMKPWKQALYVDHWLALPVLVGGARRAARMSTKHWS
;
A
#
# COMPACT_ATOMS: atom_id res chain seq x y z
N MET A 1 -4.78 18.99 14.03
CA MET A 1 -3.97 19.38 12.85
C MET A 1 -3.46 18.09 12.21
N MET A 2 -3.65 17.89 10.90
CA MET A 2 -3.06 16.73 10.21
C MET A 2 -1.62 17.06 9.84
N LEU A 3 -0.66 16.36 10.46
CA LEU A 3 0.78 16.66 10.32
C LEU A 3 1.36 16.08 9.01
N THR A 4 0.85 14.93 8.60
CA THR A 4 1.27 14.25 7.37
C THR A 4 0.69 14.96 6.15
N ASN A 5 1.58 15.50 5.30
CA ASN A 5 1.21 16.01 3.98
C ASN A 5 1.69 15.02 2.93
N TRP A 6 0.73 14.39 2.25
CA TRP A 6 0.95 13.32 1.28
C TRP A 6 1.59 13.78 -0.03
N ASP A 7 1.74 15.10 -0.25
CA ASP A 7 2.54 15.62 -1.36
C ASP A 7 4.04 15.30 -1.21
N TYR A 8 4.48 14.96 0.00
CA TYR A 8 5.87 14.60 0.31
C TYR A 8 6.13 13.09 0.33
N MET A 9 5.12 12.25 0.04
CA MET A 9 5.35 10.81 -0.04
C MET A 9 6.39 10.48 -1.12
N PRO A 10 7.18 9.41 -0.96
CA PRO A 10 8.10 8.96 -2.01
C PRO A 10 7.35 8.60 -3.30
N MET A 11 8.08 8.41 -4.40
CA MET A 11 7.53 7.64 -5.50
C MET A 11 7.25 6.22 -4.99
N LEU A 12 6.10 5.65 -5.33
CA LEU A 12 5.71 4.33 -4.88
C LEU A 12 5.58 3.39 -6.07
N ARG A 13 6.14 2.19 -5.92
CA ARG A 13 5.90 1.05 -6.81
C ARG A 13 5.51 -0.15 -5.96
N VAL A 14 4.44 -0.82 -6.37
CA VAL A 14 4.05 -2.12 -5.82
C VAL A 14 4.36 -3.15 -6.88
N VAL A 15 5.00 -4.25 -6.47
CA VAL A 15 5.46 -5.30 -7.38
C VAL A 15 5.04 -6.66 -6.86
N LEU A 16 4.94 -7.60 -7.79
CA LEU A 16 4.55 -8.97 -7.51
C LEU A 16 5.32 -9.91 -8.44
N ASP A 17 5.76 -11.06 -7.95
CA ASP A 17 6.48 -12.04 -8.77
C ASP A 17 5.58 -12.55 -9.90
N GLU A 18 6.16 -12.76 -11.10
CA GLU A 18 5.44 -13.28 -12.28
C GLU A 18 4.87 -14.68 -12.03
N ALA A 19 5.47 -15.45 -11.13
CA ALA A 19 5.03 -16.77 -10.73
C ALA A 19 3.92 -16.76 -9.67
N HIS A 20 3.59 -15.60 -9.09
CA HIS A 20 2.55 -15.51 -8.07
C HIS A 20 1.17 -15.76 -8.70
N PRO A 21 0.27 -16.59 -8.09
CA PRO A 21 -1.02 -16.94 -8.69
C PRO A 21 -1.93 -15.74 -9.02
N ASP A 22 -1.82 -14.66 -8.26
CA ASP A 22 -2.57 -13.41 -8.48
C ASP A 22 -1.87 -12.41 -9.42
N PHE A 23 -0.79 -12.79 -10.11
CA PHE A 23 -0.11 -11.91 -11.05
C PHE A 23 -0.91 -11.71 -12.35
N ASP A 24 -1.06 -10.46 -12.78
CA ASP A 24 -1.74 -10.07 -14.02
C ASP A 24 -0.78 -9.22 -14.87
N ASN A 25 -0.32 -9.78 -15.98
CA ASN A 25 0.61 -9.12 -16.92
C ASN A 25 0.09 -7.79 -17.48
N SER A 26 -1.24 -7.58 -17.50
CA SER A 26 -1.83 -6.34 -17.99
C SER A 26 -1.88 -5.21 -16.96
N ARG A 27 -1.60 -5.52 -15.68
CA ARG A 27 -1.80 -4.59 -14.56
C ARG A 27 -0.58 -4.47 -13.66
N HIS A 28 0.16 -5.55 -13.46
CA HIS A 28 1.19 -5.63 -12.43
C HIS A 28 2.59 -5.48 -13.04
N THR A 29 3.47 -4.79 -12.31
CA THR A 29 4.90 -4.77 -12.61
C THR A 29 5.56 -5.95 -11.91
N SER A 30 6.37 -6.72 -12.64
CA SER A 30 7.07 -7.85 -12.04
C SER A 30 8.26 -7.45 -11.19
N VAL A 31 8.61 -8.28 -10.22
CA VAL A 31 9.85 -8.11 -9.43
C VAL A 31 11.09 -8.09 -10.33
N ARG A 32 11.13 -8.93 -11.38
CA ARG A 32 12.24 -8.97 -12.35
C ARG A 32 12.37 -7.63 -13.06
N ASP A 33 11.28 -7.13 -13.63
CA ASP A 33 11.29 -5.89 -14.41
C ASP A 33 11.59 -4.69 -13.51
N ALA A 34 11.03 -4.65 -12.30
CA ALA A 34 11.34 -3.63 -11.31
C ALA A 34 12.82 -3.66 -10.86
N LYS A 35 13.42 -4.84 -10.67
CA LYS A 35 14.86 -4.95 -10.38
C LYS A 35 15.72 -4.47 -11.54
N HIS A 36 15.30 -4.74 -12.77
CA HIS A 36 16.01 -4.24 -13.95
C HIS A 36 15.93 -2.71 -14.08
N LEU A 37 14.76 -2.12 -13.78
CA LEU A 37 14.54 -0.67 -13.87
C LEU A 37 15.16 0.10 -12.70
N TYR A 38 15.06 -0.43 -11.47
CA TYR A 38 15.31 0.32 -10.23
C TYR A 38 16.42 -0.28 -9.35
N GLY A 39 16.84 -1.53 -9.59
CA GLY A 39 17.71 -2.29 -8.67
C GLY A 39 19.14 -1.79 -8.51
N LYS A 40 19.55 -0.73 -9.22
CA LYS A 40 20.89 -0.12 -9.12
C LYS A 40 20.87 1.31 -8.58
N GLY A 41 19.70 1.85 -8.19
CA GLY A 41 19.60 3.23 -7.72
C GLY A 41 19.86 3.35 -6.22
N ASP A 42 20.73 4.28 -5.82
CA ASP A 42 21.08 4.53 -4.42
C ASP A 42 19.93 5.13 -3.58
N LYS A 43 18.86 5.60 -4.24
CA LYS A 43 17.66 6.21 -3.63
C LYS A 43 16.42 5.32 -3.76
N VAL A 44 16.63 4.01 -3.82
CA VAL A 44 15.57 3.01 -3.97
C VAL A 44 15.49 2.14 -2.72
N HIS A 45 14.38 2.24 -2.02
CA HIS A 45 14.07 1.48 -0.82
C HIS A 45 13.22 0.28 -1.22
N TRP A 46 13.70 -0.92 -0.91
CA TRP A 46 12.96 -2.17 -1.13
C TRP A 46 12.44 -2.70 0.20
N PHE A 47 11.18 -3.10 0.22
CA PHE A 47 10.57 -3.78 1.35
C PHE A 47 9.76 -4.98 0.86
N GLU A 48 10.19 -6.18 1.23
CA GLU A 48 9.46 -7.43 0.98
C GLU A 48 8.39 -7.58 2.06
N VAL A 49 7.11 -7.50 1.67
CA VAL A 49 5.97 -7.50 2.58
C VAL A 49 5.73 -8.91 3.11
N PRO A 50 5.89 -9.16 4.43
CA PRO A 50 5.64 -10.49 5.00
C PRO A 50 4.16 -10.89 4.90
N ASP A 51 3.90 -12.20 4.82
CA ASP A 51 2.53 -12.78 4.79
C ASP A 51 1.86 -12.78 6.17
N SER A 52 1.66 -11.60 6.72
CA SER A 52 1.05 -11.38 8.03
C SER A 52 0.28 -10.05 8.05
N ARG A 53 -0.61 -9.92 9.03
CA ARG A 53 -1.32 -8.65 9.26
C ARG A 53 -0.35 -7.51 9.58
N GLU A 54 0.69 -7.85 10.34
CA GLU A 54 1.74 -6.95 10.79
C GLU A 54 2.60 -6.51 9.60
N GLY A 55 2.94 -7.42 8.68
CA GLY A 55 3.65 -7.08 7.45
C GLY A 55 2.89 -6.10 6.55
N TRP A 56 1.56 -6.27 6.45
CA TRP A 56 0.71 -5.31 5.75
C TRP A 56 0.69 -3.94 6.44
N ALA A 57 0.64 -3.92 7.77
CA ALA A 57 0.69 -2.69 8.55
C ALA A 57 2.05 -1.99 8.41
N GLU A 58 3.15 -2.73 8.44
CA GLU A 58 4.52 -2.23 8.28
C GLU A 58 4.74 -1.60 6.90
N ALA A 59 4.18 -2.18 5.84
CA ALA A 59 4.23 -1.61 4.49
C ALA A 59 3.56 -0.22 4.42
N VAL A 60 2.41 -0.06 5.10
CA VAL A 60 1.69 1.22 5.18
C VAL A 60 2.41 2.20 6.09
N GLU A 61 2.91 1.73 7.23
CA GLU A 61 3.70 2.51 8.19
C GLU A 61 4.95 3.09 7.53
N LEU A 62 5.69 2.29 6.76
CA LEU A 62 6.88 2.72 6.06
C LEU A 62 6.57 3.89 5.10
N LEU A 63 5.49 3.76 4.30
CA LEU A 63 5.03 4.84 3.43
C LEU A 63 4.65 6.10 4.23
N GLU A 64 3.94 5.96 5.34
CA GLU A 64 3.52 7.07 6.20
C GLU A 64 4.72 7.77 6.86
N ILE A 65 5.69 7.01 7.39
CA ILE A 65 6.92 7.54 7.98
C ILE A 65 7.71 8.32 6.93
N MET A 66 7.92 7.74 5.75
CA MET A 66 8.65 8.41 4.67
C MET A 66 7.95 9.70 4.24
N THR A 67 6.61 9.69 4.22
CA THR A 67 5.78 10.87 3.93
C THR A 67 5.90 11.93 5.02
N TYR A 68 5.85 11.53 6.30
CA TYR A 68 5.93 12.42 7.46
C TYR A 68 7.29 13.13 7.56
N GLN A 69 8.37 12.41 7.27
CA GLN A 69 9.74 12.95 7.35
C GLN A 69 10.06 13.93 6.22
N LYS A 70 9.34 13.89 5.10
CA LYS A 70 9.44 14.81 3.94
C LYS A 70 10.76 14.79 3.16
N VAL A 71 11.78 14.08 3.64
CA VAL A 71 13.09 13.97 2.97
C VAL A 71 13.09 12.97 1.81
N TYR A 72 12.12 12.06 1.77
CA TYR A 72 12.05 10.98 0.77
C TYR A 72 11.23 11.31 -0.48
N ARG A 73 10.79 12.57 -0.65
CA ARG A 73 9.86 12.98 -1.72
C ARG A 73 10.32 12.58 -3.14
N ASP A 74 11.63 12.64 -3.36
CA ASP A 74 12.30 12.37 -4.64
C ASP A 74 12.97 10.98 -4.66
N GLU A 75 12.67 10.14 -3.67
CA GLU A 75 13.16 8.77 -3.56
C GLU A 75 12.06 7.78 -3.97
N LEU A 76 12.45 6.54 -4.21
CA LEU A 76 11.55 5.47 -4.64
C LEU A 76 11.39 4.44 -3.53
N LEU A 77 10.15 4.15 -3.13
CA LEU A 77 9.78 3.01 -2.31
C LEU A 77 9.19 1.92 -3.21
N VAL A 78 9.77 0.73 -3.17
CA VAL A 78 9.29 -0.49 -3.83
C VAL A 78 8.79 -1.46 -2.77
N LEU A 79 7.50 -1.76 -2.79
CA LEU A 79 6.86 -2.74 -1.93
C LEU A 79 6.65 -4.04 -2.72
N ASP A 80 7.33 -5.09 -2.31
CA ASP A 80 7.27 -6.41 -2.95
C ASP A 80 6.29 -7.32 -2.20
N PHE A 81 5.17 -7.63 -2.85
CA PHE A 81 4.08 -8.43 -2.28
C PHE A 81 4.22 -9.94 -2.54
N SER A 82 5.34 -10.40 -3.10
CA SER A 82 5.50 -11.80 -3.57
C SER A 82 5.43 -12.86 -2.48
N LYS A 83 5.59 -12.49 -1.21
CA LYS A 83 5.43 -13.41 -0.08
C LYS A 83 4.00 -13.54 0.41
N VAL A 84 3.16 -12.54 0.14
CA VAL A 84 1.77 -12.53 0.61
C VAL A 84 0.99 -13.63 -0.08
N ARG A 85 0.24 -14.43 0.69
CA ARG A 85 -0.52 -15.56 0.14
C ARG A 85 -1.53 -15.13 -0.92
N GLU A 86 -1.80 -16.03 -1.85
CA GLU A 86 -2.75 -15.82 -2.93
C GLU A 86 -4.20 -15.69 -2.44
N LYS A 87 -5.04 -15.16 -3.32
CA LYS A 87 -6.48 -15.09 -3.12
C LYS A 87 -7.06 -16.47 -2.86
N ASN A 88 -7.99 -16.54 -1.90
CA ASN A 88 -8.64 -17.75 -1.39
C ASN A 88 -7.76 -18.67 -0.52
N ALA A 89 -6.45 -18.41 -0.40
CA ALA A 89 -5.63 -19.14 0.57
C ALA A 89 -6.17 -18.93 2.00
N PRO A 90 -6.11 -19.92 2.88
CA PRO A 90 -6.74 -19.84 4.20
C PRO A 90 -6.04 -18.83 5.11
N ILE A 91 -6.82 -18.04 5.86
CA ILE A 91 -6.32 -17.18 6.94
C ILE A 91 -6.35 -17.93 8.27
N MET A 92 -5.17 -18.34 8.72
CA MET A 92 -4.97 -18.92 10.05
C MET A 92 -5.38 -17.93 11.15
N GLY A 93 -6.10 -18.41 12.16
CA GLY A 93 -6.64 -17.55 13.23
C GLY A 93 -7.94 -16.80 12.89
N MET A 94 -8.40 -16.84 11.63
CA MET A 94 -9.69 -16.26 11.21
C MET A 94 -10.67 -17.34 10.71
N GLN A 95 -10.71 -18.50 11.38
CA GLN A 95 -11.57 -19.64 11.02
C GLN A 95 -11.39 -20.12 9.57
N GLY A 96 -10.17 -20.01 9.02
CA GLY A 96 -9.87 -20.43 7.65
C GLY A 96 -10.57 -19.60 6.58
N ARG A 97 -10.98 -18.36 6.90
CA ARG A 97 -11.55 -17.44 5.91
C ARG A 97 -10.62 -17.26 4.72
N PRO A 98 -11.16 -17.11 3.50
CA PRO A 98 -10.36 -16.93 2.30
C PRO A 98 -9.63 -15.59 2.35
N SER A 99 -8.33 -15.61 2.02
CA SER A 99 -7.52 -14.42 1.79
C SER A 99 -8.04 -13.63 0.61
N SER A 100 -7.90 -12.31 0.67
CA SER A 100 -8.18 -11.43 -0.46
C SER A 100 -7.07 -11.48 -1.53
N GLY A 101 -5.93 -12.10 -1.23
CA GLY A 101 -4.69 -11.96 -1.99
C GLY A 101 -4.05 -10.58 -1.77
N PRO A 102 -2.86 -10.33 -2.37
CA PRO A 102 -2.14 -9.06 -2.25
C PRO A 102 -2.76 -7.92 -3.05
N VAL A 103 -3.43 -8.23 -4.16
CA VAL A 103 -3.90 -7.26 -5.16
C VAL A 103 -4.73 -6.12 -4.57
N PRO A 104 -5.69 -6.35 -3.64
CA PRO A 104 -6.49 -5.25 -3.08
C PRO A 104 -5.68 -4.20 -2.33
N LEU A 105 -4.61 -4.58 -1.61
CA LEU A 105 -3.74 -3.61 -0.93
C LEU A 105 -2.82 -2.92 -1.94
N MET A 106 -2.29 -3.66 -2.92
CA MET A 106 -1.52 -3.07 -4.02
C MET A 106 -2.31 -1.96 -4.73
N SER A 107 -3.56 -2.23 -5.13
CA SER A 107 -4.43 -1.23 -5.77
C SER A 107 -4.76 -0.06 -4.84
N ALA A 108 -4.97 -0.30 -3.54
CA ALA A 108 -5.20 0.79 -2.58
C ALA A 108 -4.00 1.74 -2.48
N LEU A 109 -2.79 1.18 -2.44
CA LEU A 109 -1.53 1.93 -2.44
C LEU A 109 -1.33 2.72 -3.74
N GLU A 110 -1.66 2.13 -4.89
CA GLU A 110 -1.65 2.84 -6.17
C GLU A 110 -2.65 4.01 -6.20
N MET A 111 -3.85 3.83 -5.65
CA MET A 111 -4.84 4.91 -5.53
C MET A 111 -4.36 6.04 -4.61
N ILE A 112 -3.65 5.72 -3.52
CA ILE A 112 -3.01 6.71 -2.66
C ILE A 112 -2.01 7.56 -3.46
N THR A 113 -1.30 7.00 -4.44
CA THR A 113 -0.36 7.80 -5.24
C THR A 113 -1.03 8.96 -5.99
N GLN A 114 -2.33 8.82 -6.32
CA GLN A 114 -3.09 9.80 -7.10
C GLN A 114 -3.36 11.11 -6.36
N ILE A 115 -3.19 11.16 -5.04
CA ILE A 115 -3.36 12.41 -4.28
C ILE A 115 -2.10 13.28 -4.25
N LYS A 116 -0.93 12.77 -4.68
CA LYS A 116 0.31 13.56 -4.74
C LYS A 116 0.12 14.74 -5.67
N GLY A 117 0.32 15.96 -5.17
CA GLY A 117 0.24 17.17 -6.00
C GLY A 117 -1.18 17.52 -6.46
N ALA A 118 -2.22 16.86 -5.95
CA ALA A 118 -3.61 17.12 -6.32
C ALA A 118 -4.18 18.43 -5.72
N GLY A 119 -3.36 19.27 -5.11
CA GLY A 119 -3.76 20.55 -4.50
C GLY A 119 -4.70 20.40 -3.30
N MET A 120 -4.77 19.20 -2.70
CA MET A 120 -5.67 18.92 -1.58
C MET A 120 -5.06 19.39 -0.25
N LYS A 121 -5.89 19.95 0.63
CA LYS A 121 -5.47 20.24 2.02
C LYS A 121 -5.17 18.92 2.76
N PRO A 122 -4.23 18.89 3.73
CA PRO A 122 -3.81 17.66 4.42
C PRO A 122 -4.95 16.83 5.04
N TRP A 123 -5.98 17.48 5.59
CA TRP A 123 -7.16 16.76 6.14
C TRP A 123 -7.92 15.96 5.07
N LYS A 124 -7.97 16.48 3.83
CA LYS A 124 -8.67 15.83 2.71
C LYS A 124 -7.83 14.69 2.15
N GLN A 125 -6.51 14.87 2.10
CA GLN A 125 -5.57 13.78 1.80
C GLN A 125 -5.76 12.61 2.78
N ALA A 126 -5.72 12.88 4.09
CA ALA A 126 -5.89 11.87 5.14
C ALA A 126 -7.23 11.11 5.03
N LEU A 127 -8.33 11.81 4.70
CA LEU A 127 -9.62 11.16 4.44
C LEU A 127 -9.58 10.15 3.29
N TYR A 128 -8.93 10.50 2.18
CA TYR A 128 -8.83 9.60 1.03
C TYR A 128 -7.87 8.44 1.29
N VAL A 129 -6.75 8.69 1.95
CA VAL A 129 -5.83 7.61 2.36
C VAL A 129 -6.55 6.61 3.25
N ASP A 130 -7.22 7.07 4.30
CA ASP A 130 -8.06 6.20 5.12
C ASP A 130 -9.05 5.45 4.24
N HIS A 131 -9.81 6.17 3.39
CA HIS A 131 -10.81 5.58 2.49
C HIS A 131 -10.29 4.37 1.72
N TRP A 132 -9.15 4.51 1.03
CA TRP A 132 -8.55 3.46 0.21
C TRP A 132 -7.94 2.33 1.03
N LEU A 133 -7.29 2.61 2.17
CA LEU A 133 -6.71 1.57 3.02
C LEU A 133 -7.75 0.61 3.63
N ALA A 134 -9.02 1.02 3.69
CA ALA A 134 -10.08 0.12 4.15
C ALA A 134 -10.69 -0.77 3.05
N LEU A 135 -10.44 -0.48 1.76
CA LEU A 135 -10.90 -1.33 0.66
C LEU A 135 -10.39 -2.78 0.80
N PRO A 136 -9.08 -3.04 1.00
CA PRO A 136 -8.59 -4.41 1.19
C PRO A 136 -9.20 -5.10 2.43
N VAL A 137 -9.48 -4.34 3.50
CA VAL A 137 -10.11 -4.87 4.72
C VAL A 137 -11.57 -5.28 4.47
N LEU A 138 -12.29 -4.53 3.62
CA LEU A 138 -13.66 -4.84 3.23
C LEU A 138 -13.73 -6.13 2.39
N VAL A 139 -12.81 -6.29 1.43
CA VAL A 139 -12.74 -7.48 0.56
C VAL A 139 -12.50 -8.75 1.36
N GLY A 140 -11.75 -8.67 2.48
CA GLY A 140 -11.54 -9.79 3.40
C GLY A 140 -12.81 -10.27 4.14
N GLY A 141 -13.97 -9.61 3.94
CA GLY A 141 -15.28 -10.08 4.38
C GLY A 141 -15.47 -10.17 5.90
N ALA A 142 -14.47 -9.77 6.69
CA ALA A 142 -14.45 -10.07 8.10
C ALA A 142 -15.32 -9.13 8.93
N ARG A 143 -15.46 -7.87 8.51
CA ARG A 143 -16.33 -6.83 9.08
C ARG A 143 -16.69 -5.83 7.99
N ARG A 144 -17.93 -5.32 7.97
CA ARG A 144 -18.26 -4.07 7.25
C ARG A 144 -17.35 -2.99 7.82
N ALA A 145 -16.77 -2.11 6.98
CA ALA A 145 -15.83 -1.10 7.44
C ALA A 145 -16.45 -0.24 8.55
N ALA A 146 -16.08 -0.49 9.81
CA ALA A 146 -16.52 0.27 10.97
C ALA A 146 -15.62 1.49 11.09
N ARG A 147 -15.91 2.52 10.28
CA ARG A 147 -15.10 3.75 10.23
C ARG A 147 -15.96 4.99 10.42
N MET A 148 -15.41 5.94 11.15
CA MET A 148 -15.93 7.29 11.28
C MET A 148 -14.76 8.26 11.15
N SER A 149 -14.88 9.23 10.26
CA SER A 149 -13.90 10.30 10.13
C SER A 149 -14.48 11.59 10.69
N THR A 150 -13.75 12.24 11.61
CA THR A 150 -14.16 13.50 12.23
C THR A 150 -13.17 14.60 11.90
N LYS A 151 -13.68 15.83 11.73
CA LYS A 151 -12.86 17.00 11.45
C LYS A 151 -13.39 18.20 12.25
N HIS A 152 -12.47 18.92 12.88
CA HIS A 152 -12.74 20.21 13.48
C HIS A 152 -12.75 21.32 12.42
N TRP A 153 -13.79 22.15 12.44
CA TRP A 153 -13.93 23.34 11.60
C TRP A 153 -13.85 24.58 12.50
N SER A 154 -12.65 25.12 12.65
CA SER A 154 -12.37 26.38 13.34
C SER A 154 -11.58 27.30 12.44
#